data_AF-T1L1N0-F1
#
_entry.id   AF-T1L1N0-F1
#
_cell.length_a   1.000
_cell.length_b   1.000
_cell.length_c   1.000
_cell.angle_alpha   90.00
_cell.angle_beta   90.00
_cell.angle_gamma   90.00
#
_symmetry.space_group_name_H-M   'P 1'
#
loop_
_entity.id
_entity.type
_entity.pdbx_description
1 polymer ?
#
loop_
_entity_poly.entity_id
_entity_poly.type
_entity_poly.pdbx_seq_one_letter_code
_entity_poly.pdbx_strand_id
1 'polypeptide(L)'
;MKMGYKLGDGLGKHGQGIKTPIIPGQKSKLSTPIVEPEVEKKDDSLKRSLHAKKKKIHSLKLREQRLMDRIKSKKESGELLKKNLARVLNIYHNASVCVKSWKPLENPDAPFGSFKEYRTVLLSLDIKYYDILMWDIWLPIVESAISDLPSIRTFDPVINLLETWKALLQDWLLEYILNQLVGTRLKDEIIRWDPLNDPVPIHFWIHPWLPLMADKLEPIFAPLRQKLAAALVQWHPKDRSAKMILKPWKYVFLEDIWSTFLLNNIVPKLEVILQSLVINPHQQILDLWNWFIDWEDMLPIEITVDLLVRIFFPKWLHILYEWLRCSPNYDEVSRWYLGWKTMFSDNLRNQIAIQKAFKKALEMMNHAVTDPGGILTYQHNLDFDQPNATNVPTPVQTLEYKLYLTFEELIDLKATELAVPFTQFPNSSYDNKSVYKFGKFSIYFENDVIYCKNNDSWNPISLEDLCNRVINCI
;
A
#
# COMPACT_ATOMS: atom_id res chain seq x y z
N MET A 1 53.07 9.93 22.95
CA MET A 1 54.41 9.29 23.00
C MET A 1 54.67 8.62 21.66
N LYS A 2 55.85 8.91 21.07
CA LYS A 2 56.73 8.07 20.21
C LYS A 2 56.11 7.18 19.12
N MET A 3 56.66 7.00 17.91
CA MET A 3 57.74 7.54 17.06
C MET A 3 57.95 6.46 15.96
N GLY A 4 58.35 6.84 14.74
CA GLY A 4 59.00 5.97 13.74
C GLY A 4 58.06 5.23 12.79
N TYR A 5 57.92 5.51 11.49
CA TYR A 5 58.80 6.07 10.46
C TYR A 5 59.94 5.17 9.96
N LYS A 6 60.03 5.07 8.62
CA LYS A 6 61.14 4.69 7.69
C LYS A 6 61.62 3.23 7.68
N LEU A 7 62.32 2.72 6.66
CA LEU A 7 62.57 2.98 5.22
C LEU A 7 63.88 2.23 4.92
N GLY A 8 63.93 1.47 3.82
CA GLY A 8 65.16 1.09 3.13
C GLY A 8 66.02 0.06 3.84
N ASP A 9 66.25 -1.07 3.19
CA ASP A 9 67.56 -1.35 2.59
C ASP A 9 67.76 -2.85 2.41
N GLY A 10 68.21 -3.18 1.20
CA GLY A 10 69.19 -4.22 1.03
C GLY A 10 68.69 -5.53 0.46
N LEU A 11 69.45 -6.23 -0.38
CA LEU A 11 70.81 -6.04 -0.89
C LEU A 11 70.86 -6.90 -2.18
N GLY A 12 71.65 -6.64 -3.22
CA GLY A 12 72.72 -5.68 -3.44
C GLY A 12 73.38 -6.06 -4.78
N LYS A 13 73.76 -5.03 -5.53
CA LYS A 13 74.59 -5.12 -6.74
C LYS A 13 76.02 -5.52 -6.35
N HIS A 14 76.68 -6.38 -7.14
CA HIS A 14 77.97 -6.11 -7.81
C HIS A 14 78.62 -7.40 -8.35
N GLY A 15 79.03 -7.34 -9.64
CA GLY A 15 80.35 -7.73 -10.12
C GLY A 15 80.87 -9.17 -9.93
N GLN A 16 81.14 -9.82 -11.07
CA GLN A 16 82.26 -10.75 -11.31
C GLN A 16 82.33 -12.09 -10.53
N GLY A 17 82.24 -13.19 -11.29
CA GLY A 17 83.30 -14.21 -11.39
C GLY A 17 83.56 -15.20 -10.23
N ILE A 18 83.38 -16.49 -10.51
CA ILE A 18 84.04 -17.64 -9.84
C ILE A 18 84.46 -18.58 -10.99
N LYS A 19 85.72 -18.64 -11.44
CA LYS A 19 86.99 -19.22 -10.93
C LYS A 19 87.26 -20.66 -11.43
N THR A 20 88.47 -20.81 -11.98
CA THR A 20 89.12 -21.84 -12.83
C THR A 20 89.64 -23.06 -12.05
N PRO A 21 90.21 -24.11 -12.71
CA PRO A 21 91.68 -24.13 -12.91
C PRO A 21 92.23 -24.91 -14.15
N ILE A 22 93.56 -24.77 -14.34
CA ILE A 22 94.57 -25.65 -15.01
C ILE A 22 95.01 -25.34 -16.47
N ILE A 23 96.30 -24.98 -16.57
CA ILE A 23 97.28 -24.72 -17.67
C ILE A 23 97.96 -26.07 -18.06
N PRO A 24 98.67 -26.36 -19.21
CA PRO A 24 99.54 -25.50 -20.04
C PRO A 24 99.52 -25.68 -21.58
N GLY A 25 100.20 -24.78 -22.29
CA GLY A 25 101.05 -25.19 -23.42
C GLY A 25 101.01 -24.30 -24.67
N GLN A 26 102.13 -23.61 -24.91
CA GLN A 26 102.49 -22.85 -26.11
C GLN A 26 102.15 -23.54 -27.45
N LYS A 27 101.77 -22.77 -28.48
CA LYS A 27 102.66 -22.43 -29.62
C LYS A 27 101.94 -21.58 -30.68
N SER A 28 102.68 -20.61 -31.19
CA SER A 28 102.40 -19.84 -32.39
C SER A 28 102.43 -20.71 -33.66
N LYS A 29 101.60 -20.39 -34.66
CA LYS A 29 102.00 -20.06 -36.05
C LYS A 29 100.79 -19.92 -36.99
N LEU A 30 100.93 -18.98 -37.92
CA LEU A 30 100.09 -18.71 -39.09
C LEU A 30 99.75 -19.97 -39.90
N SER A 31 98.54 -19.98 -40.49
CA SER A 31 98.34 -20.23 -41.93
C SER A 31 96.87 -20.04 -42.31
N THR A 32 96.63 -19.23 -43.34
CA THR A 32 95.37 -19.13 -44.08
C THR A 32 95.08 -20.43 -44.84
N PRO A 33 93.79 -20.73 -45.13
CA PRO A 33 93.45 -20.99 -46.53
C PRO A 33 92.06 -20.49 -46.97
N ILE A 34 92.09 -19.74 -48.08
CA ILE A 34 91.36 -19.87 -49.37
C ILE A 34 89.92 -20.45 -49.38
N VAL A 35 89.05 -19.67 -50.05
CA VAL A 35 87.60 -19.76 -50.31
C VAL A 35 87.27 -20.57 -51.58
N GLU A 36 86.11 -21.27 -51.63
CA GLU A 36 85.11 -21.28 -52.75
C GLU A 36 84.01 -22.37 -52.59
N PRO A 37 82.84 -22.32 -53.28
CA PRO A 37 82.09 -21.18 -53.82
C PRO A 37 80.57 -21.18 -53.45
N GLU A 38 79.92 -20.02 -53.65
CA GLU A 38 78.57 -19.61 -53.19
C GLU A 38 77.37 -19.96 -54.11
N VAL A 39 77.48 -20.88 -55.07
CA VAL A 39 76.45 -20.98 -56.15
C VAL A 39 75.22 -21.79 -55.77
N GLU A 40 75.34 -22.86 -55.00
CA GLU A 40 74.24 -23.80 -54.72
C GLU A 40 73.24 -23.29 -53.64
N LYS A 41 73.69 -22.40 -52.75
CA LYS A 41 72.86 -21.78 -51.70
C LYS A 41 71.89 -20.72 -52.25
N LYS A 42 72.16 -20.16 -53.44
CA LYS A 42 71.33 -19.09 -54.05
C LYS A 42 70.04 -19.63 -54.66
N ASP A 43 70.05 -20.79 -55.31
CA ASP A 43 68.86 -21.35 -55.98
C ASP A 43 67.83 -21.89 -54.98
N ASP A 44 68.32 -22.51 -53.90
CA ASP A 44 67.48 -23.03 -52.82
C ASP A 44 66.87 -21.90 -51.96
N SER A 45 67.63 -20.80 -51.77
CA SER A 45 67.15 -19.55 -51.19
C SER A 45 66.08 -18.89 -52.06
N LEU A 46 66.24 -18.90 -53.39
CA LEU A 46 65.25 -18.37 -54.33
C LEU A 46 63.94 -19.16 -54.28
N LYS A 47 64.01 -20.50 -54.26
CA LYS A 47 62.82 -21.38 -54.17
C LYS A 47 62.08 -21.21 -52.85
N ARG A 48 62.79 -21.10 -51.72
CA ARG A 48 62.20 -20.81 -50.40
C ARG A 48 61.57 -19.43 -50.36
N SER A 49 62.20 -18.41 -50.96
CA SER A 49 61.66 -17.06 -51.10
C SER A 49 60.40 -17.04 -51.98
N LEU A 50 60.39 -17.79 -53.08
CA LEU A 50 59.22 -17.92 -53.96
C LEU A 50 58.07 -18.67 -53.27
N HIS A 51 58.36 -19.73 -52.51
CA HIS A 51 57.36 -20.46 -51.73
C HIS A 51 56.79 -19.60 -50.59
N ALA A 52 57.64 -18.85 -49.88
CA ALA A 52 57.21 -17.88 -48.87
C ALA A 52 56.35 -16.76 -49.47
N LYS A 53 56.70 -16.24 -50.65
CA LYS A 53 55.88 -15.29 -51.40
C LYS A 53 54.53 -15.90 -51.81
N LYS A 54 54.50 -17.13 -52.34
CA LYS A 54 53.26 -17.85 -52.68
C LYS A 54 52.37 -18.07 -51.46
N LYS A 55 52.94 -18.47 -50.32
CA LYS A 55 52.21 -18.67 -49.05
C LYS A 55 51.65 -17.35 -48.50
N LYS A 56 52.41 -16.25 -48.64
CA LYS A 56 51.95 -14.89 -48.30
C LYS A 56 50.86 -14.38 -49.23
N ILE A 57 50.92 -14.69 -50.52
CA ILE A 57 49.85 -14.38 -51.49
C ILE A 57 48.59 -15.19 -51.16
N HIS A 58 48.71 -16.47 -50.84
CA HIS A 58 47.57 -17.29 -50.42
C HIS A 58 46.94 -16.78 -49.12
N SER A 59 47.74 -16.37 -48.13
CA SER A 59 47.19 -15.85 -46.87
C SER A 59 46.49 -14.49 -47.05
N LEU A 60 46.99 -13.65 -47.98
CA LEU A 60 46.32 -12.41 -48.36
C LEU A 60 44.99 -12.66 -49.09
N LYS A 61 44.95 -13.60 -50.03
CA LYS A 61 43.70 -14.00 -50.71
C LYS A 61 42.65 -14.53 -49.72
N LEU A 62 43.06 -15.34 -48.75
CA LEU A 62 42.15 -15.84 -47.71
C LEU A 62 41.61 -14.71 -46.81
N ARG A 63 42.45 -13.70 -46.52
CA ARG A 63 42.06 -12.53 -45.74
C ARG A 63 41.10 -11.62 -46.50
N GLU A 64 41.31 -11.46 -47.81
CA GLU A 64 40.41 -10.74 -48.72
C GLU A 64 39.06 -11.44 -48.83
N GLN A 65 39.04 -12.77 -48.98
CA GLN A 65 37.80 -13.56 -49.02
C GLN A 65 36.99 -13.42 -47.71
N ARG A 66 37.65 -13.50 -46.55
CA ARG A 66 37.00 -13.24 -45.25
C ARG A 66 36.46 -11.81 -45.11
N LEU A 67 37.12 -10.82 -45.71
CA LEU A 67 36.66 -9.43 -45.73
C LEU A 67 35.41 -9.29 -46.61
N MET A 68 35.41 -9.92 -47.79
CA MET A 68 34.27 -9.94 -48.70
C MET A 68 33.06 -10.66 -48.09
N ASP A 69 33.27 -11.79 -47.41
CA ASP A 69 32.22 -12.52 -46.68
C ASP A 69 31.62 -11.66 -45.57
N ARG A 70 32.44 -10.89 -44.83
CA ARG A 70 31.97 -9.93 -43.81
C ARG A 70 31.18 -8.77 -44.41
N ILE A 71 31.60 -8.24 -45.55
CA ILE A 71 30.89 -7.16 -46.26
C ILE A 71 29.54 -7.69 -46.79
N LYS A 72 29.53 -8.89 -47.37
CA LYS A 72 28.33 -9.54 -47.88
C LYS A 72 27.33 -9.83 -46.75
N SER A 73 27.79 -10.42 -45.65
CA SER A 73 26.99 -10.65 -44.44
C SER A 73 26.40 -9.34 -43.88
N LYS A 74 27.19 -8.26 -43.76
CA LYS A 74 26.67 -6.95 -43.32
C LYS A 74 25.63 -6.38 -44.28
N LYS A 75 25.83 -6.54 -45.59
CA LYS A 75 24.89 -6.07 -46.61
C LYS A 75 23.56 -6.83 -46.53
N GLU A 76 23.61 -8.16 -46.42
CA GLU A 76 22.44 -9.04 -46.24
C GLU A 76 21.70 -8.72 -44.93
N SER A 77 22.43 -8.50 -43.82
CA SER A 77 21.82 -8.06 -42.56
C SER A 77 21.13 -6.70 -42.69
N GLY A 78 21.75 -5.74 -43.41
CA GLY A 78 21.16 -4.42 -43.65
C GLY A 78 19.91 -4.46 -44.55
N GLU A 79 19.89 -5.36 -45.53
CA GLU A 79 18.74 -5.56 -46.43
C GLU A 79 17.58 -6.25 -45.71
N LEU A 80 17.87 -7.23 -44.85
CA LEU A 80 16.89 -7.84 -43.95
C LEU A 80 16.28 -6.80 -42.99
N LEU A 81 17.11 -5.91 -42.42
CA LEU A 81 16.64 -4.84 -41.54
C LEU A 81 15.67 -3.90 -42.27
N LYS A 82 16.01 -3.49 -43.51
CA LYS A 82 15.13 -2.67 -44.35
C LYS A 82 13.80 -3.35 -44.65
N LYS A 83 13.83 -4.66 -44.97
CA LYS A 83 12.62 -5.45 -45.22
C LYS A 83 11.74 -5.57 -43.97
N ASN A 84 12.34 -5.76 -42.80
CA ASN A 84 11.62 -5.81 -41.53
C ASN A 84 11.00 -4.44 -41.19
N LEU A 85 11.74 -3.35 -41.37
CA LEU A 85 11.21 -1.98 -41.19
C LEU A 85 10.04 -1.69 -42.14
N ALA A 86 10.14 -2.06 -43.42
CA ALA A 86 9.04 -1.90 -44.37
C ALA A 86 7.78 -2.68 -43.94
N ARG A 87 7.96 -3.88 -43.39
CA ARG A 87 6.85 -4.68 -42.83
C ARG A 87 6.20 -4.01 -41.63
N VAL A 88 7.01 -3.49 -40.68
CA VAL A 88 6.50 -2.76 -39.51
C VAL A 88 5.70 -1.53 -39.94
N LEU A 89 6.25 -0.73 -40.86
CA LEU A 89 5.57 0.47 -41.37
C LEU A 89 4.24 0.15 -42.07
N ASN A 90 4.19 -0.94 -42.84
CA ASN A 90 2.94 -1.39 -43.47
C ASN A 90 1.89 -1.81 -42.43
N ILE A 91 2.30 -2.52 -41.38
CA ILE A 91 1.42 -2.88 -40.27
C ILE A 91 0.88 -1.62 -39.58
N TYR A 92 1.73 -0.64 -39.30
CA TYR A 92 1.32 0.60 -38.64
C TYR A 92 0.33 1.39 -39.51
N HIS A 93 0.58 1.45 -40.83
CA HIS A 93 -0.35 2.08 -41.76
C HIS A 93 -1.72 1.38 -41.75
N ASN A 94 -1.74 0.05 -41.85
CA ASN A 94 -2.98 -0.73 -41.84
C ASN A 94 -3.72 -0.63 -40.51
N ALA A 95 -3.00 -0.65 -39.40
CA ALA A 95 -3.56 -0.44 -38.06
C ALA A 95 -4.20 0.95 -37.95
N SER A 96 -3.50 2.00 -38.39
CA SER A 96 -4.04 3.37 -38.42
C SER A 96 -5.32 3.46 -39.24
N VAL A 97 -5.36 2.86 -40.44
CA VAL A 97 -6.57 2.84 -41.27
C VAL A 97 -7.71 2.08 -40.58
N CYS A 98 -7.42 0.95 -39.94
CA CYS A 98 -8.40 0.12 -39.25
C CYS A 98 -9.06 0.85 -38.07
N VAL A 99 -8.31 1.66 -37.33
CA VAL A 99 -8.83 2.34 -36.12
C VAL A 99 -9.50 3.69 -36.41
N LYS A 100 -9.31 4.28 -37.60
CA LYS A 100 -9.83 5.62 -37.93
C LYS A 100 -11.34 5.80 -37.74
N SER A 101 -12.13 4.78 -38.03
CA SER A 101 -13.59 4.79 -37.88
C SER A 101 -14.07 3.86 -36.76
N TRP A 102 -13.15 3.37 -35.94
CA TRP A 102 -13.47 2.45 -34.86
C TRP A 102 -14.03 3.22 -33.66
N LYS A 103 -15.07 2.67 -33.05
CA LYS A 103 -15.67 3.22 -31.83
C LYS A 103 -15.49 2.21 -30.69
N PRO A 104 -14.41 2.35 -29.88
CA PRO A 104 -14.03 1.34 -28.90
C PRO A 104 -15.13 0.93 -27.93
N LEU A 105 -15.99 1.86 -27.51
CA LEU A 105 -17.05 1.61 -26.54
C LEU A 105 -18.32 0.99 -27.14
N GLU A 106 -18.54 1.10 -28.46
CA GLU A 106 -19.71 0.50 -29.13
C GLU A 106 -19.40 -0.90 -29.68
N ASN A 107 -18.21 -1.09 -30.27
CA ASN A 107 -17.81 -2.35 -30.91
C ASN A 107 -16.34 -2.70 -30.60
N PRO A 108 -16.02 -3.15 -29.37
CA PRO A 108 -14.65 -3.37 -28.94
C PRO A 108 -13.92 -4.47 -29.74
N ASP A 109 -14.63 -5.40 -30.34
CA ASP A 109 -14.10 -6.57 -31.06
C ASP A 109 -13.66 -6.28 -32.49
N ALA A 110 -14.10 -5.18 -33.11
CA ALA A 110 -13.92 -4.93 -34.54
C ALA A 110 -12.45 -4.97 -35.04
N PRO A 111 -11.46 -4.33 -34.38
CA PRO A 111 -10.05 -4.42 -34.78
C PRO A 111 -9.29 -5.58 -34.12
N PHE A 112 -9.92 -6.31 -33.19
CA PHE A 112 -9.22 -7.23 -32.30
C PHE A 112 -8.49 -8.35 -33.06
N GLY A 113 -9.14 -8.92 -34.09
CA GLY A 113 -8.54 -9.96 -34.94
C GLY A 113 -7.26 -9.48 -35.64
N SER A 114 -7.32 -8.31 -36.27
CA SER A 114 -6.18 -7.69 -36.96
C SER A 114 -5.02 -7.41 -36.00
N PHE A 115 -5.31 -6.85 -34.82
CA PHE A 115 -4.28 -6.55 -33.82
C PHE A 115 -3.64 -7.81 -33.22
N LYS A 116 -4.39 -8.91 -33.10
CA LYS A 116 -3.83 -10.21 -32.70
C LYS A 116 -2.80 -10.71 -33.70
N GLU A 117 -3.08 -10.58 -35.00
CA GLU A 117 -2.11 -10.93 -36.05
C GLU A 117 -0.89 -10.00 -36.00
N TYR A 118 -1.10 -8.69 -35.90
CA TYR A 118 -0.02 -7.70 -35.79
C TYR A 118 0.88 -7.98 -34.59
N ARG A 119 0.32 -8.35 -33.43
CA ARG A 119 1.08 -8.73 -32.23
C ARG A 119 2.05 -9.87 -32.52
N THR A 120 1.59 -10.95 -33.17
CA THR A 120 2.45 -12.10 -33.46
C THR A 120 3.62 -11.74 -34.37
N VAL A 121 3.36 -10.93 -35.41
CA VAL A 121 4.39 -10.51 -36.37
C VAL A 121 5.37 -9.52 -35.74
N LEU A 122 4.89 -8.51 -35.02
CA LEU A 122 5.74 -7.47 -34.44
C LEU A 122 6.62 -8.01 -33.31
N LEU A 123 6.07 -8.85 -32.42
CA LEU A 123 6.85 -9.47 -31.35
C LEU A 123 7.94 -10.40 -31.88
N SER A 124 7.76 -11.00 -33.07
CA SER A 124 8.80 -11.81 -33.71
C SER A 124 9.99 -10.99 -34.23
N LEU A 125 9.81 -9.68 -34.42
CA LEU A 125 10.83 -8.77 -34.92
C LEU A 125 11.55 -8.06 -33.76
N ASP A 126 10.79 -7.35 -32.94
CA ASP A 126 11.25 -6.68 -31.71
C ASP A 126 10.01 -6.36 -30.84
N ILE A 127 10.11 -6.61 -29.54
CA ILE A 127 9.05 -6.35 -28.55
C ILE A 127 8.60 -4.89 -28.62
N LYS A 128 9.53 -3.96 -28.84
CA LYS A 128 9.27 -2.51 -28.83
C LYS A 128 8.31 -2.05 -29.93
N TYR A 129 8.26 -2.74 -31.07
CA TYR A 129 7.37 -2.32 -32.15
C TYR A 129 5.90 -2.51 -31.77
N TYR A 130 5.58 -3.54 -30.99
CA TYR A 130 4.21 -3.72 -30.53
C TYR A 130 3.83 -2.67 -29.47
N ASP A 131 4.76 -2.30 -28.58
CA ASP A 131 4.55 -1.23 -27.60
C ASP A 131 4.26 0.12 -28.27
N ILE A 132 5.07 0.48 -29.27
CA ILE A 132 4.89 1.70 -30.05
C ILE A 132 3.56 1.68 -30.80
N LEU A 133 3.18 0.55 -31.43
CA LEU A 133 1.89 0.42 -32.10
C LEU A 133 0.72 0.70 -31.14
N MET A 134 0.75 0.08 -29.96
CA MET A 134 -0.32 0.22 -28.97
C MET A 134 -0.37 1.65 -28.40
N TRP A 135 0.78 2.28 -28.18
CA TRP A 135 0.87 3.64 -27.66
C TRP A 135 0.50 4.73 -28.68
N ASP A 136 1.01 4.66 -29.91
CA ASP A 136 0.84 5.74 -30.89
C ASP A 136 -0.47 5.63 -31.69
N ILE A 137 -1.04 4.42 -31.82
CA ILE A 137 -2.20 4.18 -32.69
C ILE A 137 -3.43 3.76 -31.90
N TRP A 138 -3.30 2.79 -31.00
CA TRP A 138 -4.45 2.24 -30.29
C TRP A 138 -4.90 3.13 -29.12
N LEU A 139 -3.95 3.53 -28.26
CA LEU A 139 -4.24 4.29 -27.04
C LEU A 139 -4.94 5.62 -27.31
N PRO A 140 -4.55 6.46 -28.29
CA PRO A 140 -5.19 7.78 -28.48
C PRO A 140 -6.67 7.67 -28.85
N ILE A 141 -7.06 6.60 -29.57
CA ILE A 141 -8.46 6.35 -29.94
C ILE A 141 -9.27 5.95 -28.70
N VAL A 142 -8.70 5.10 -27.84
CA VAL A 142 -9.33 4.67 -26.59
C VAL A 142 -9.38 5.82 -25.58
N GLU A 143 -8.32 6.61 -25.46
CA GLU A 143 -8.26 7.79 -24.61
C GLU A 143 -9.30 8.83 -25.02
N SER A 144 -9.45 9.10 -26.33
CA SER A 144 -10.52 9.97 -26.84
C SER A 144 -11.89 9.39 -26.47
N ALA A 145 -12.14 8.10 -26.73
CA ALA A 145 -13.43 7.48 -26.45
C ALA A 145 -13.79 7.49 -24.95
N ILE A 146 -12.80 7.24 -24.07
CA ILE A 146 -12.98 7.32 -22.62
C ILE A 146 -13.18 8.78 -22.19
N SER A 147 -12.49 9.75 -22.79
CA SER A 147 -12.62 11.18 -22.47
C SER A 147 -13.98 11.74 -22.90
N ASP A 148 -14.47 11.34 -24.06
CA ASP A 148 -15.77 11.76 -24.62
C ASP A 148 -16.96 11.19 -23.85
N LEU A 149 -16.73 10.19 -22.98
CA LEU A 149 -17.78 9.61 -22.14
C LEU A 149 -18.35 10.69 -21.18
N PRO A 150 -19.68 10.86 -21.07
CA PRO A 150 -20.27 11.88 -20.20
C PRO A 150 -19.96 11.65 -18.71
N SER A 151 -19.98 10.40 -18.24
CA SER A 151 -19.65 10.05 -16.85
C SER A 151 -19.06 8.64 -16.78
N ILE A 152 -18.09 8.44 -15.88
CA ILE A 152 -17.49 7.12 -15.63
C ILE A 152 -18.47 6.15 -14.94
N ARG A 153 -19.64 6.64 -14.49
CA ARG A 153 -20.71 5.80 -13.94
C ARG A 153 -21.27 4.82 -14.97
N THR A 154 -21.18 5.11 -16.27
CA THR A 154 -21.45 4.14 -17.33
C THR A 154 -20.20 3.31 -17.60
N PHE A 155 -19.86 2.45 -16.64
CA PHE A 155 -18.62 1.67 -16.65
C PHE A 155 -18.66 0.47 -17.61
N ASP A 156 -19.84 -0.10 -17.90
CA ASP A 156 -19.97 -1.35 -18.66
C ASP A 156 -19.24 -1.33 -20.02
N PRO A 157 -19.35 -0.28 -20.87
CA PRO A 157 -18.67 -0.25 -22.15
C PRO A 157 -17.14 -0.23 -22.01
N VAL A 158 -16.64 0.46 -20.98
CA VAL A 158 -15.20 0.58 -20.72
C VAL A 158 -14.65 -0.73 -20.17
N ILE A 159 -15.34 -1.36 -19.20
CA ILE A 159 -14.95 -2.65 -18.65
C ILE A 159 -14.96 -3.71 -19.76
N ASN A 160 -16.02 -3.77 -20.58
CA ASN A 160 -16.11 -4.70 -21.70
C ASN A 160 -14.96 -4.52 -22.71
N LEU A 161 -14.60 -3.27 -23.03
CA LEU A 161 -13.43 -2.97 -23.86
C LEU A 161 -12.14 -3.52 -23.24
N LEU A 162 -11.89 -3.24 -21.95
CA LEU A 162 -10.67 -3.67 -21.27
C LEU A 162 -10.60 -5.20 -21.13
N GLU A 163 -11.70 -5.87 -20.81
CA GLU A 163 -11.76 -7.34 -20.71
C GLU A 163 -11.52 -8.00 -22.07
N THR A 164 -12.14 -7.47 -23.13
CA THR A 164 -11.93 -7.95 -24.51
C THR A 164 -10.46 -7.82 -24.91
N TRP A 165 -9.85 -6.65 -24.64
CA TRP A 165 -8.47 -6.36 -25.06
C TRP A 165 -7.39 -6.85 -24.09
N LYS A 166 -7.76 -7.36 -22.90
CA LYS A 166 -6.82 -7.80 -21.85
C LYS A 166 -5.72 -8.74 -22.36
N ALA A 167 -6.05 -9.64 -23.30
CA ALA A 167 -5.08 -10.59 -23.88
C ALA A 167 -4.07 -9.97 -24.86
N LEU A 168 -4.35 -8.77 -25.37
CA LEU A 168 -3.52 -8.02 -26.30
C LEU A 168 -2.82 -6.81 -25.65
N LEU A 169 -3.31 -6.34 -24.50
CA LEU A 169 -2.71 -5.23 -23.76
C LEU A 169 -1.44 -5.66 -23.02
N GLN A 170 -0.44 -4.78 -23.03
CA GLN A 170 0.70 -4.87 -22.15
C GLN A 170 0.31 -4.43 -20.73
N ASP A 171 0.95 -5.03 -19.73
CA ASP A 171 0.66 -4.72 -18.32
C ASP A 171 0.79 -3.23 -18.06
N TRP A 172 1.92 -2.61 -18.41
CA TRP A 172 2.18 -1.18 -18.21
C TRP A 172 1.13 -0.27 -18.86
N LEU A 173 0.60 -0.68 -20.02
CA LEU A 173 -0.41 0.10 -20.75
C LEU A 173 -1.78 -0.02 -20.07
N LEU A 174 -2.14 -1.23 -19.62
CA LEU A 174 -3.34 -1.43 -18.80
C LEU A 174 -3.24 -0.63 -17.50
N GLU A 175 -2.07 -0.61 -16.85
CA GLU A 175 -1.85 0.19 -15.65
C GLU A 175 -2.02 1.69 -15.93
N TYR A 176 -1.49 2.18 -17.06
CA TYR A 176 -1.66 3.56 -17.48
C TYR A 176 -3.14 3.91 -17.66
N ILE A 177 -3.91 3.09 -18.38
CA ILE A 177 -5.34 3.33 -18.63
C ILE A 177 -6.12 3.35 -17.30
N LEU A 178 -5.90 2.35 -16.44
CA LEU A 178 -6.60 2.25 -15.17
C LEU A 178 -6.25 3.42 -14.24
N ASN A 179 -4.99 3.82 -14.16
CA ASN A 179 -4.56 4.87 -13.23
C ASN A 179 -4.86 6.28 -13.74
N GLN A 180 -4.54 6.55 -15.01
CA GLN A 180 -4.55 7.91 -15.57
C GLN A 180 -5.86 8.27 -16.25
N LEU A 181 -6.55 7.30 -16.86
CA LEU A 181 -7.82 7.57 -17.54
C LEU A 181 -9.01 7.25 -16.65
N VAL A 182 -9.07 6.03 -16.11
CA VAL A 182 -10.21 5.62 -15.26
C VAL A 182 -10.09 6.21 -13.85
N GLY A 183 -8.92 6.08 -13.23
CA GLY A 183 -8.69 6.49 -11.84
C GLY A 183 -8.87 7.98 -11.60
N THR A 184 -8.44 8.83 -12.55
CA THR A 184 -8.66 10.28 -12.48
C THR A 184 -10.13 10.64 -12.55
N ARG A 185 -10.88 10.04 -13.49
CA ARG A 185 -12.32 10.26 -13.62
C ARG A 185 -13.11 9.73 -12.42
N LEU A 186 -12.71 8.59 -11.85
CA LEU A 186 -13.31 8.08 -10.61
C LEU A 186 -13.09 9.05 -9.45
N LYS A 187 -11.89 9.60 -9.28
CA LYS A 187 -11.61 10.62 -8.26
C LYS A 187 -12.51 11.84 -8.44
N ASP A 188 -12.62 12.36 -9.66
CA ASP A 188 -13.47 13.53 -9.95
C ASP A 188 -14.95 13.25 -9.67
N GLU A 189 -15.44 12.06 -10.05
CA GLU A 189 -16.82 11.66 -9.80
C GLU A 189 -17.10 11.51 -8.30
N ILE A 190 -16.15 10.97 -7.52
CA ILE A 190 -16.26 10.88 -6.06
C ILE A 190 -16.24 12.26 -5.41
N ILE A 191 -15.44 13.19 -5.92
CA ILE A 191 -15.43 14.59 -5.46
C ILE A 191 -16.77 15.28 -5.75
N ARG A 192 -17.49 14.91 -6.81
CA ARG A 192 -18.83 15.45 -7.12
C ARG A 192 -19.96 14.74 -6.40
N TRP A 193 -19.78 13.46 -6.10
CA TRP A 193 -20.78 12.63 -5.44
C TRP A 193 -21.12 13.15 -4.03
N ASP A 194 -22.41 13.15 -3.70
CA ASP A 194 -22.93 13.56 -2.39
C ASP A 194 -23.70 12.40 -1.75
N PRO A 195 -23.25 11.86 -0.60
CA PRO A 195 -23.94 10.76 0.10
C PRO A 195 -25.39 11.04 0.49
N LEU A 196 -25.79 12.31 0.66
CA LEU A 196 -27.12 12.66 1.15
C LEU A 196 -28.14 12.89 0.04
N ASN A 197 -27.68 13.32 -1.14
CA ASN A 197 -28.54 13.80 -2.22
C ASN A 197 -28.44 12.99 -3.51
N ASP A 198 -27.39 12.18 -3.68
CA ASP A 198 -27.20 11.42 -4.92
C ASP A 198 -28.21 10.27 -5.01
N PRO A 199 -28.93 10.11 -6.14
CA PRO A 199 -29.92 9.05 -6.31
C PRO A 199 -29.30 7.65 -6.42
N VAL A 200 -28.02 7.54 -6.79
CA VAL A 200 -27.36 6.26 -7.02
C VAL A 200 -26.32 6.04 -5.91
N PRO A 201 -26.45 4.95 -5.12
CA PRO A 201 -25.44 4.64 -4.11
C PRO A 201 -24.08 4.39 -4.75
N ILE A 202 -23.04 4.92 -4.13
CA ILE A 202 -21.68 4.94 -4.68
C ILE A 202 -21.10 3.57 -5.05
N HIS A 203 -21.45 2.53 -4.29
CA HIS A 203 -20.96 1.18 -4.56
C HIS A 203 -21.39 0.65 -5.94
N PHE A 204 -22.52 1.08 -6.50
CA PHE A 204 -23.02 0.61 -7.80
C PHE A 204 -22.07 0.89 -8.95
N TRP A 205 -21.33 2.00 -8.89
CA TRP A 205 -20.44 2.42 -9.98
C TRP A 205 -18.96 2.38 -9.61
N ILE A 206 -18.60 2.14 -8.34
CA ILE A 206 -17.22 1.88 -7.92
C ILE A 206 -16.89 0.39 -7.88
N HIS A 207 -17.76 -0.44 -7.30
CA HIS A 207 -17.46 -1.87 -7.11
C HIS A 207 -17.15 -2.64 -8.40
N PRO A 208 -17.78 -2.33 -9.54
CA PRO A 208 -17.43 -2.96 -10.82
C PRO A 208 -15.94 -2.82 -11.20
N TRP A 209 -15.25 -1.80 -10.69
CA TRP A 209 -13.82 -1.58 -10.92
C TRP A 209 -12.91 -2.37 -9.97
N LEU A 210 -13.42 -2.91 -8.86
CA LEU A 210 -12.62 -3.65 -7.88
C LEU A 210 -11.83 -4.82 -8.49
N PRO A 211 -12.40 -5.67 -9.38
CA PRO A 211 -11.65 -6.78 -9.98
C PRO A 211 -10.46 -6.34 -10.85
N LEU A 212 -10.50 -5.12 -11.39
CA LEU A 212 -9.45 -4.58 -12.26
C LEU A 212 -8.45 -3.69 -11.50
N MET A 213 -8.90 -3.01 -10.43
CA MET A 213 -8.14 -1.95 -9.79
C MET A 213 -7.85 -2.17 -8.31
N ALA A 214 -8.54 -3.05 -7.59
CA ALA A 214 -8.39 -3.36 -6.15
C ALA A 214 -7.48 -2.40 -5.35
N ASP A 215 -6.20 -2.74 -5.19
CA ASP A 215 -5.20 -1.99 -4.40
C ASP A 215 -4.99 -0.53 -4.87
N LYS A 216 -5.21 -0.27 -6.15
CA LYS A 216 -5.05 1.04 -6.80
C LYS A 216 -6.21 2.00 -6.46
N LEU A 217 -7.31 1.50 -5.91
CA LEU A 217 -8.45 2.32 -5.47
C LEU A 217 -8.28 2.87 -4.05
N GLU A 218 -7.33 2.36 -3.25
CA GLU A 218 -7.15 2.81 -1.86
C GLU A 218 -6.93 4.33 -1.73
N PRO A 219 -6.12 5.01 -2.57
CA PRO A 219 -5.99 6.47 -2.52
C PRO A 219 -7.30 7.21 -2.82
N ILE A 220 -8.20 6.57 -3.55
CA ILE A 220 -9.51 7.10 -3.93
C ILE A 220 -10.53 6.89 -2.80
N PHE A 221 -10.36 5.83 -2.00
CA PHE A 221 -11.23 5.53 -0.87
C PHE A 221 -11.05 6.50 0.31
N ALA A 222 -9.90 7.14 0.46
CA ALA A 222 -9.71 8.12 1.54
C ALA A 222 -10.69 9.32 1.46
N PRO A 223 -10.79 10.06 0.33
CA PRO A 223 -11.81 11.11 0.16
C PRO A 223 -13.25 10.59 0.33
N LEU A 224 -13.52 9.37 -0.15
CA LEU A 224 -14.83 8.74 0.02
C LEU A 224 -15.17 8.54 1.50
N ARG A 225 -14.26 7.98 2.29
CA ARG A 225 -14.43 7.78 3.74
C ARG A 225 -14.66 9.10 4.46
N GLN A 226 -13.94 10.16 4.08
CA GLN A 226 -14.14 11.49 4.66
C GLN A 226 -15.55 12.03 4.39
N LYS A 227 -16.06 11.87 3.16
CA LYS A 227 -17.44 12.28 2.82
C LYS A 227 -18.50 11.47 3.56
N LEU A 228 -18.31 10.15 3.65
CA LEU A 228 -19.20 9.29 4.43
C LEU A 228 -19.18 9.68 5.91
N ALA A 229 -18.01 9.92 6.50
CA ALA A 229 -17.88 10.39 7.87
C ALA A 229 -18.61 11.73 8.09
N ALA A 230 -18.43 12.70 7.19
CA ALA A 230 -19.10 13.99 7.24
C ALA A 230 -20.64 13.86 7.21
N ALA A 231 -21.16 12.99 6.33
CA ALA A 231 -22.60 12.70 6.25
C ALA A 231 -23.13 12.01 7.52
N LEU A 232 -22.29 11.19 8.15
CA LEU A 232 -22.63 10.51 9.40
C LEU A 232 -22.61 11.42 10.62
N VAL A 233 -22.12 12.67 10.56
CA VAL A 233 -22.10 13.58 11.72
C VAL A 233 -23.49 13.83 12.28
N GLN A 234 -24.50 14.04 11.43
CA GLN A 234 -25.90 14.29 11.85
C GLN A 234 -26.80 13.04 11.79
N TRP A 235 -26.25 11.91 11.35
CA TRP A 235 -27.01 10.66 11.24
C TRP A 235 -27.56 10.17 12.60
N HIS A 236 -28.69 9.47 12.58
CA HIS A 236 -29.27 8.85 13.77
C HIS A 236 -29.56 7.36 13.49
N PRO A 237 -29.28 6.42 14.41
CA PRO A 237 -29.44 4.97 14.19
C PRO A 237 -30.83 4.45 13.78
N LYS A 238 -31.88 5.24 13.99
CA LYS A 238 -33.22 5.01 13.40
C LYS A 238 -33.21 4.99 11.87
N ASP A 239 -32.31 5.75 11.24
CA ASP A 239 -32.19 5.84 9.80
C ASP A 239 -31.37 4.66 9.25
N ARG A 240 -32.06 3.75 8.56
CA ARG A 240 -31.49 2.54 7.95
C ARG A 240 -30.67 2.81 6.69
N SER A 241 -30.76 4.01 6.11
CA SER A 241 -30.04 4.35 4.86
C SER A 241 -28.52 4.23 5.02
N ALA A 242 -27.98 4.65 6.17
CA ALA A 242 -26.54 4.58 6.45
C ALA A 242 -26.02 3.14 6.41
N LYS A 243 -26.71 2.20 7.07
CA LYS A 243 -26.31 0.78 7.05
C LYS A 243 -26.36 0.22 5.63
N MET A 244 -27.37 0.58 4.84
CA MET A 244 -27.49 0.15 3.44
C MET A 244 -26.33 0.67 2.57
N ILE A 245 -25.92 1.93 2.76
CA ILE A 245 -24.81 2.53 2.03
C ILE A 245 -23.47 1.91 2.44
N LEU A 246 -23.29 1.63 3.74
CA LEU A 246 -22.04 1.14 4.31
C LEU A 246 -21.82 -0.37 4.15
N LYS A 247 -22.88 -1.18 4.15
CA LYS A 247 -22.79 -2.66 4.09
C LYS A 247 -21.92 -3.20 2.95
N PRO A 248 -22.02 -2.69 1.71
CA PRO A 248 -21.17 -3.14 0.61
C PRO A 248 -19.67 -2.96 0.88
N TRP A 249 -19.29 -1.98 1.71
CA TRP A 249 -17.89 -1.62 1.97
C TRP A 249 -17.20 -2.49 3.02
N LYS A 250 -17.96 -3.28 3.79
CA LYS A 250 -17.44 -4.12 4.88
C LYS A 250 -16.29 -5.03 4.46
N TYR A 251 -16.34 -5.54 3.23
CA TYR A 251 -15.33 -6.46 2.68
C TYR A 251 -14.40 -5.79 1.65
N VAL A 252 -14.56 -4.48 1.43
CA VAL A 252 -13.76 -3.70 0.47
C VAL A 252 -12.68 -2.93 1.20
N PHE A 253 -12.99 -2.33 2.34
CA PHE A 253 -11.99 -1.65 3.16
C PHE A 253 -11.19 -2.63 4.00
N LEU A 254 -9.93 -2.27 4.27
CA LEU A 254 -9.08 -2.99 5.22
C LEU A 254 -9.73 -3.01 6.61
N GLU A 255 -9.60 -4.14 7.31
CA GLU A 255 -10.28 -4.39 8.58
C GLU A 255 -9.97 -3.33 9.66
N ASP A 256 -8.71 -2.89 9.76
CA ASP A 256 -8.29 -1.85 10.71
C ASP A 256 -8.91 -0.48 10.40
N ILE A 257 -8.94 -0.12 9.11
CA ILE A 257 -9.53 1.15 8.64
C ILE A 257 -11.04 1.12 8.87
N TRP A 258 -11.67 -0.01 8.54
CA TRP A 258 -13.10 -0.21 8.73
C TRP A 258 -13.51 -0.12 10.19
N SER A 259 -12.79 -0.81 11.07
CA SER A 259 -13.04 -0.81 12.51
C SER A 259 -12.88 0.60 13.09
N THR A 260 -11.81 1.31 12.72
CA THR A 260 -11.58 2.71 13.13
C THR A 260 -12.69 3.64 12.63
N PHE A 261 -13.13 3.47 11.39
CA PHE A 261 -14.23 4.25 10.82
C PHE A 261 -15.53 4.07 11.60
N LEU A 262 -15.88 2.82 11.94
CA LEU A 262 -17.09 2.50 12.72
C LEU A 262 -16.99 3.03 14.16
N LEU A 263 -15.84 2.87 14.80
CA LEU A 263 -15.55 3.38 16.15
C LEU A 263 -15.73 4.90 16.24
N ASN A 264 -15.35 5.64 15.20
CA ASN A 264 -15.42 7.09 15.22
C ASN A 264 -16.80 7.64 14.83
N ASN A 265 -17.52 6.97 13.92
CA ASN A 265 -18.72 7.55 13.31
C ASN A 265 -20.04 6.89 13.75
N ILE A 266 -20.03 5.59 14.08
CA ILE A 266 -21.23 4.81 14.36
C ILE A 266 -21.36 4.51 15.85
N VAL A 267 -20.29 3.95 16.44
CA VAL A 267 -20.28 3.49 17.84
C VAL A 267 -20.69 4.56 18.86
N PRO A 268 -20.24 5.83 18.77
CA PRO A 268 -20.60 6.85 19.76
C PRO A 268 -22.12 7.09 19.81
N LYS A 269 -22.81 6.95 18.67
CA LYS A 269 -24.26 7.15 18.57
C LYS A 269 -25.04 5.95 19.08
N LEU A 270 -24.52 4.74 18.83
CA LEU A 270 -25.05 3.51 19.40
C LEU A 270 -24.90 3.50 20.92
N GLU A 271 -23.78 3.99 21.43
CA GLU A 271 -23.55 4.19 22.86
C GLU A 271 -24.60 5.14 23.46
N VAL A 272 -24.86 6.31 22.86
CA VAL A 272 -25.90 7.24 23.34
C VAL A 272 -27.29 6.60 23.34
N ILE A 273 -27.62 5.79 22.34
CA ILE A 273 -28.88 5.02 22.30
C ILE A 273 -28.95 4.01 23.44
N LEU A 274 -27.88 3.26 23.68
CA LEU A 274 -27.83 2.27 24.75
C LEU A 274 -27.84 2.93 26.14
N GLN A 275 -27.25 4.12 26.25
CA GLN A 275 -27.32 4.96 27.46
C GLN A 275 -28.70 5.58 27.69
N SER A 276 -29.47 5.87 26.64
CA SER A 276 -30.85 6.36 26.76
C SER A 276 -31.90 5.26 26.87
N LEU A 277 -31.51 4.00 26.65
CA LEU A 277 -32.40 2.85 26.82
C LEU A 277 -32.94 2.77 28.25
N VAL A 278 -34.25 2.93 28.37
CA VAL A 278 -35.00 2.72 29.61
C VAL A 278 -35.47 1.26 29.64
N ILE A 279 -34.96 0.51 30.60
CA ILE A 279 -35.38 -0.87 30.85
C ILE A 279 -36.49 -0.83 31.90
N ASN A 280 -37.68 -1.31 31.57
CA ASN A 280 -38.83 -1.31 32.47
C ASN A 280 -39.55 -2.65 32.35
N PRO A 281 -39.56 -3.47 33.42
CA PRO A 281 -40.21 -4.78 33.40
C PRO A 281 -41.70 -4.76 33.06
N HIS A 282 -42.41 -3.68 33.38
CA HIS A 282 -43.85 -3.56 33.14
C HIS A 282 -44.19 -3.03 31.75
N GLN A 283 -43.29 -2.26 31.13
CA GLN A 283 -43.49 -1.68 29.80
C GLN A 283 -42.17 -1.54 29.05
N GLN A 284 -41.81 -2.59 28.33
CA GLN A 284 -40.54 -2.62 27.59
C GLN A 284 -40.70 -1.94 26.23
N ILE A 285 -39.99 -0.82 26.02
CA ILE A 285 -39.87 -0.17 24.72
C ILE A 285 -38.57 -0.66 24.06
N LEU A 286 -38.69 -1.30 22.90
CA LEU A 286 -37.58 -2.01 22.24
C LEU A 286 -37.01 -1.27 21.03
N ASP A 287 -37.52 -0.09 20.65
CA ASP A 287 -37.04 0.62 19.47
C ASP A 287 -35.54 0.92 19.53
N LEU A 288 -35.08 1.47 20.67
CA LEU A 288 -33.66 1.76 20.91
C LEU A 288 -32.79 0.48 20.87
N TRP A 289 -33.30 -0.62 21.44
CA TRP A 289 -32.63 -1.92 21.36
C TRP A 289 -32.54 -2.44 19.93
N ASN A 290 -33.63 -2.36 19.18
CA ASN A 290 -33.70 -2.82 17.79
C ASN A 290 -32.78 -2.00 16.88
N TRP A 291 -32.65 -0.69 17.12
CA TRP A 291 -31.69 0.15 16.41
C TRP A 291 -30.24 -0.19 16.75
N PHE A 292 -29.96 -0.59 17.99
CA PHE A 292 -28.64 -1.06 18.39
C PHE A 292 -28.28 -2.40 17.76
N ILE A 293 -29.13 -3.41 17.93
CA ILE A 293 -28.84 -4.78 17.48
C ILE A 293 -28.82 -4.91 15.96
N ASP A 294 -29.49 -4.01 15.23
CA ASP A 294 -29.37 -3.96 13.77
C ASP A 294 -27.92 -3.67 13.34
N TRP A 295 -27.02 -3.18 14.19
CA TRP A 295 -25.61 -2.99 13.82
C TRP A 295 -24.69 -4.16 14.18
N GLU A 296 -25.21 -5.21 14.81
CA GLU A 296 -24.42 -6.38 15.25
C GLU A 296 -23.65 -7.03 14.09
N ASP A 297 -24.24 -7.14 12.90
CA ASP A 297 -23.59 -7.76 11.74
C ASP A 297 -22.50 -6.90 11.10
N MET A 298 -22.42 -5.61 11.46
CA MET A 298 -21.47 -4.66 10.89
C MET A 298 -20.28 -4.39 11.81
N LEU A 299 -20.47 -4.48 13.13
CA LEU A 299 -19.47 -4.21 14.14
C LEU A 299 -18.61 -5.45 14.44
N PRO A 300 -17.31 -5.25 14.78
CA PRO A 300 -16.55 -6.25 15.50
C PRO A 300 -17.28 -6.72 16.76
N ILE A 301 -17.24 -8.02 17.02
CA ILE A 301 -18.00 -8.63 18.12
C ILE A 301 -17.53 -8.11 19.48
N GLU A 302 -16.24 -7.82 19.60
CA GLU A 302 -15.57 -7.30 20.81
C GLU A 302 -16.16 -5.96 21.22
N ILE A 303 -16.41 -5.06 20.25
CA ILE A 303 -17.00 -3.73 20.49
C ILE A 303 -18.45 -3.88 20.95
N THR A 304 -19.21 -4.75 20.28
CA THR A 304 -20.62 -4.98 20.64
C THR A 304 -20.74 -5.53 22.06
N VAL A 305 -19.87 -6.49 22.42
CA VAL A 305 -19.80 -7.06 23.77
C VAL A 305 -19.41 -6.01 24.81
N ASP A 306 -18.39 -5.17 24.53
CA ASP A 306 -17.98 -4.10 25.44
C ASP A 306 -19.13 -3.15 25.77
N LEU A 307 -19.82 -2.64 24.73
CA LEU A 307 -20.95 -1.73 24.89
C LEU A 307 -22.05 -2.35 25.76
N LEU A 308 -22.38 -3.61 25.53
CA LEU A 308 -23.38 -4.33 26.30
C LEU A 308 -22.96 -4.52 27.76
N VAL A 309 -21.72 -4.95 28.02
CA VAL A 309 -21.17 -5.19 29.37
C VAL A 309 -21.04 -3.90 30.16
N ARG A 310 -20.64 -2.81 29.50
CA ARG A 310 -20.37 -1.54 30.15
C ARG A 310 -21.62 -0.70 30.39
N ILE A 311 -22.61 -0.77 29.48
CA ILE A 311 -23.77 0.15 29.50
C ILE A 311 -25.08 -0.59 29.78
N PHE A 312 -25.35 -1.69 29.07
CA PHE A 312 -26.63 -2.39 29.15
C PHE A 312 -26.75 -3.23 30.43
N PHE A 313 -25.82 -4.15 30.65
CA PHE A 313 -25.90 -5.12 31.74
C PHE A 313 -25.93 -4.49 33.15
N PRO A 314 -25.17 -3.42 33.46
CA PRO A 314 -25.24 -2.79 34.79
C PRO A 314 -26.65 -2.26 35.09
N LYS A 315 -27.28 -1.60 34.12
CA LYS A 315 -28.66 -1.11 34.26
C LYS A 315 -29.66 -2.25 34.38
N TRP A 316 -29.53 -3.25 33.52
CA TRP A 316 -30.42 -4.41 33.48
C TRP A 316 -30.37 -5.21 34.79
N LEU A 317 -29.17 -5.46 35.32
CA LEU A 317 -28.98 -6.12 36.61
C LEU A 317 -29.47 -5.27 37.78
N HIS A 318 -29.27 -3.95 37.74
CA HIS A 318 -29.77 -3.06 38.78
C HIS A 318 -31.30 -3.10 38.87
N ILE A 319 -31.99 -3.08 37.72
CA ILE A 319 -33.46 -3.19 37.69
C ILE A 319 -33.92 -4.55 38.19
N LEU A 320 -33.21 -5.63 37.83
CA LEU A 320 -33.49 -6.95 38.38
C LEU A 320 -33.33 -6.96 39.91
N TYR A 321 -32.26 -6.37 40.44
CA TYR A 321 -32.04 -6.26 41.87
C TYR A 321 -33.18 -5.51 42.58
N GLU A 322 -33.55 -4.32 42.08
CA GLU A 322 -34.65 -3.53 42.65
C GLU A 322 -35.99 -4.27 42.57
N TRP A 323 -36.27 -4.97 41.47
CA TRP A 323 -37.49 -5.76 41.34
C TRP A 323 -37.53 -6.91 42.35
N LEU A 324 -36.39 -7.60 42.57
CA LEU A 324 -36.27 -8.68 43.54
C LEU A 324 -36.44 -8.21 45.00
N ARG A 325 -36.20 -6.93 45.30
CA ARG A 325 -36.40 -6.34 46.64
C ARG A 325 -37.86 -6.10 46.99
N CYS A 326 -38.71 -5.81 46.00
CA CYS A 326 -40.07 -5.34 46.20
C CYS A 326 -41.14 -6.46 46.16
N SER A 327 -40.81 -7.67 46.66
CA SER A 327 -41.69 -8.86 46.61
C SER A 327 -42.16 -9.21 45.19
N PRO A 328 -41.25 -9.72 44.34
CA PRO A 328 -41.54 -9.98 42.92
C PRO A 328 -42.45 -11.21 42.72
N ASN A 329 -43.20 -11.21 41.62
CA ASN A 329 -43.72 -12.45 41.04
C ASN A 329 -42.58 -13.16 40.28
N TYR A 330 -42.03 -14.23 40.83
CA TYR A 330 -40.88 -14.93 40.24
C TYR A 330 -41.14 -15.52 38.84
N ASP A 331 -42.39 -15.83 38.50
CA ASP A 331 -42.76 -16.29 37.15
C ASP A 331 -42.65 -15.15 36.12
N GLU A 332 -43.00 -13.92 36.53
CA GLU A 332 -42.82 -12.73 35.69
C GLU A 332 -41.34 -12.37 35.52
N VAL A 333 -40.56 -12.44 36.61
CA VAL A 333 -39.10 -12.22 36.57
C VAL A 333 -38.42 -13.23 35.64
N SER A 334 -38.81 -14.51 35.72
CA SER A 334 -38.27 -15.57 34.88
C SER A 334 -38.60 -15.36 33.40
N ARG A 335 -39.85 -14.98 33.08
CA ARG A 335 -40.25 -14.63 31.70
C ARG A 335 -39.52 -13.41 31.16
N TRP A 336 -39.32 -12.38 31.99
CA TRP A 336 -38.58 -11.18 31.60
C TRP A 336 -37.09 -11.48 31.34
N TYR A 337 -36.45 -12.28 32.20
CA TYR A 337 -35.09 -12.76 32.00
C TYR A 337 -34.95 -13.52 30.68
N LEU A 338 -35.85 -14.49 30.44
CA LEU A 338 -35.83 -15.30 29.22
C LEU A 338 -36.09 -14.44 27.99
N GLY A 339 -37.05 -13.51 28.05
CA GLY A 339 -37.34 -12.57 26.97
C GLY A 339 -36.09 -11.82 26.53
N TRP A 340 -35.38 -11.19 27.46
CA TRP A 340 -34.11 -10.52 27.16
C TRP A 340 -33.06 -11.48 26.60
N LYS A 341 -32.85 -12.65 27.20
CA LYS A 341 -31.88 -13.63 26.73
C LYS A 341 -32.14 -14.12 25.30
N THR A 342 -33.41 -14.21 24.89
CA THR A 342 -33.77 -14.59 23.51
C THR A 342 -33.46 -13.52 22.47
N MET A 343 -33.38 -12.24 22.86
CA MET A 343 -33.09 -11.12 21.96
C MET A 343 -31.62 -11.03 21.53
N PHE A 344 -30.72 -11.74 22.21
CA PHE A 344 -29.30 -11.81 21.85
C PHE A 344 -29.09 -12.92 20.83
N SER A 345 -28.30 -12.67 19.80
CA SER A 345 -27.89 -13.70 18.83
C SER A 345 -27.07 -14.81 19.49
N ASP A 346 -26.92 -15.95 18.81
CA ASP A 346 -26.03 -17.02 19.28
C ASP A 346 -24.58 -16.56 19.38
N ASN A 347 -24.13 -15.69 18.47
CA ASN A 347 -22.78 -15.13 18.47
C ASN A 347 -22.50 -14.36 19.76
N LEU A 348 -23.44 -13.54 20.22
CA LEU A 348 -23.34 -12.80 21.47
C LEU A 348 -23.50 -13.72 22.68
N ARG A 349 -24.46 -14.66 22.66
CA ARG A 349 -24.68 -15.61 23.78
C ARG A 349 -23.48 -16.51 24.04
N ASN A 350 -22.66 -16.78 23.04
CA ASN A 350 -21.46 -17.59 23.18
C ASN A 350 -20.27 -16.83 23.79
N GLN A 351 -20.36 -15.50 23.94
CA GLN A 351 -19.29 -14.69 24.52
C GLN A 351 -19.23 -14.85 26.03
N ILE A 352 -18.03 -15.10 26.56
CA ILE A 352 -17.79 -15.39 27.98
C ILE A 352 -18.30 -14.25 28.87
N ALA A 353 -18.08 -12.99 28.47
CA ALA A 353 -18.52 -11.83 29.25
C ALA A 353 -20.06 -11.75 29.35
N ILE A 354 -20.76 -12.04 28.26
CA ILE A 354 -22.22 -12.07 28.19
C ILE A 354 -22.78 -13.23 29.03
N GLN A 355 -22.17 -14.41 28.94
CA GLN A 355 -22.54 -15.56 29.77
C GLN A 355 -22.37 -15.26 31.27
N LYS A 356 -21.27 -14.62 31.67
CA LYS A 356 -21.04 -14.18 33.05
C LYS A 356 -22.14 -13.23 33.53
N ALA A 357 -22.55 -12.27 32.70
CA ALA A 357 -23.62 -11.33 33.03
C ALA A 357 -24.97 -12.04 33.26
N PHE A 358 -25.35 -12.93 32.36
CA PHE A 358 -26.57 -13.73 32.50
C PHE A 358 -26.51 -14.71 33.66
N LYS A 359 -25.33 -15.25 33.99
CA LYS A 359 -25.12 -16.11 35.15
C LYS A 359 -25.29 -15.32 36.45
N LYS A 360 -24.73 -14.11 36.53
CA LYS A 360 -24.89 -13.21 37.68
C LYS A 360 -26.37 -12.90 37.97
N ALA A 361 -27.17 -12.66 36.93
CA ALA A 361 -28.62 -12.50 37.09
C ALA A 361 -29.31 -13.76 37.66
N LEU A 362 -28.95 -14.95 37.17
CA LEU A 362 -29.49 -16.20 37.70
C LEU A 362 -29.07 -16.44 39.16
N GLU A 363 -27.83 -16.12 39.51
CA GLU A 363 -27.32 -16.20 40.89
C GLU A 363 -28.13 -15.27 41.82
N MET A 364 -28.43 -14.04 41.39
CA MET A 364 -29.29 -13.10 42.13
C MET A 364 -30.72 -13.64 42.30
N MET A 365 -31.33 -14.15 41.22
CA MET A 365 -32.68 -14.73 41.28
C MET A 365 -32.74 -15.93 42.22
N ASN A 366 -31.78 -16.84 42.14
CA ASN A 366 -31.71 -18.01 43.01
C ASN A 366 -31.55 -17.60 44.48
N HIS A 367 -30.62 -16.66 44.75
CA HIS A 367 -30.38 -16.16 46.11
C HIS A 367 -31.64 -15.53 46.72
N ALA A 368 -32.37 -14.73 45.94
CA ALA A 368 -33.61 -14.09 46.39
C ALA A 368 -34.73 -15.08 46.74
N VAL A 369 -34.67 -16.33 46.23
CA VAL A 369 -35.65 -17.39 46.52
C VAL A 369 -35.18 -18.27 47.68
N THR A 370 -33.88 -18.56 47.78
CA THR A 370 -33.34 -19.55 48.74
C THR A 370 -32.99 -18.98 50.10
N ASP A 371 -32.59 -17.71 50.18
CA ASP A 371 -32.16 -17.09 51.43
C ASP A 371 -33.36 -16.50 52.19
N PRO A 372 -33.55 -16.82 53.49
CA PRO A 372 -34.56 -16.17 54.34
C PRO A 372 -34.44 -14.63 54.40
N GLY A 373 -33.25 -14.07 54.17
CA GLY A 373 -33.01 -12.63 54.05
C GLY A 373 -33.30 -12.03 52.67
N GLY A 374 -33.70 -12.87 51.70
CA GLY A 374 -34.00 -12.47 50.32
C GLY A 374 -32.77 -11.96 49.57
N ILE A 375 -32.98 -10.99 48.68
CA ILE A 375 -31.88 -10.37 47.91
C ILE A 375 -31.03 -9.40 48.74
N LEU A 376 -31.48 -9.00 49.94
CA LEU A 376 -30.79 -8.00 50.77
C LEU A 376 -29.49 -8.52 51.40
N THR A 377 -29.38 -9.83 51.57
CA THR A 377 -28.18 -10.52 52.07
C THR A 377 -27.17 -10.82 50.96
N TYR A 378 -27.53 -10.56 49.69
CA TYR A 378 -26.63 -10.71 48.56
C TYR A 378 -25.55 -9.60 48.59
N GLN A 379 -24.30 -9.98 48.88
CA GLN A 379 -23.17 -9.05 48.85
C GLN A 379 -22.90 -8.60 47.40
N HIS A 380 -23.38 -7.41 47.09
CA HIS A 380 -23.36 -6.89 45.74
C HIS A 380 -22.10 -6.04 45.46
N ASN A 381 -21.23 -6.49 44.56
CA ASN A 381 -20.45 -5.58 43.72
C ASN A 381 -21.24 -5.40 42.41
N LEU A 382 -21.98 -4.29 42.26
CA LEU A 382 -22.72 -3.95 41.03
C LEU A 382 -21.75 -3.66 39.88
N ASP A 383 -20.51 -3.34 40.21
CA ASP A 383 -19.42 -3.16 39.27
C ASP A 383 -19.05 -4.51 38.66
N PHE A 384 -19.25 -4.64 37.35
CA PHE A 384 -18.40 -5.51 36.55
C PHE A 384 -17.01 -4.88 36.63
N ASP A 385 -16.09 -5.43 37.42
CA ASP A 385 -14.69 -5.01 37.59
C ASP A 385 -14.36 -3.66 36.92
N GLN A 386 -14.78 -2.55 37.56
CA GLN A 386 -14.04 -1.31 37.37
C GLN A 386 -12.79 -1.46 38.24
N PRO A 387 -11.57 -1.32 37.69
CA PRO A 387 -10.38 -1.34 38.53
C PRO A 387 -10.50 -0.23 39.59
N ASN A 388 -10.43 -0.65 40.85
CA ASN A 388 -10.65 0.16 42.05
C ASN A 388 -10.14 1.61 41.94
N ALA A 389 -11.07 2.56 41.94
CA ALA A 389 -10.79 3.97 42.16
C ALA A 389 -10.57 4.23 43.66
N THR A 390 -9.35 4.01 44.15
CA THR A 390 -8.84 4.73 45.34
C THR A 390 -7.31 4.77 45.32
N ASN A 391 -6.80 5.65 44.46
CA ASN A 391 -5.59 6.46 44.64
C ASN A 391 -5.58 7.46 43.48
N VAL A 392 -6.08 8.68 43.73
CA VAL A 392 -6.01 9.77 42.75
C VAL A 392 -4.56 10.23 42.69
N PRO A 393 -3.95 10.21 41.49
CA PRO A 393 -3.93 11.42 40.68
C PRO A 393 -4.55 11.17 39.29
N THR A 394 -5.60 11.95 38.97
CA THR A 394 -5.99 12.53 37.66
C THR A 394 -5.51 11.90 36.34
N PRO A 395 -6.28 12.11 35.25
CA PRO A 395 -7.60 11.59 34.94
C PRO A 395 -7.52 10.19 34.29
N VAL A 396 -8.65 9.50 34.40
CA VAL A 396 -9.04 8.22 33.77
C VAL A 396 -8.33 7.97 32.43
N GLN A 397 -7.56 6.87 32.37
CA GLN A 397 -7.13 6.25 31.12
C GLN A 397 -8.39 5.86 30.33
N THR A 398 -8.77 6.73 29.40
CA THR A 398 -9.45 6.39 28.16
C THR A 398 -8.81 5.11 27.62
N LEU A 399 -9.62 4.12 27.23
CA LEU A 399 -9.15 2.96 26.47
C LEU A 399 -8.14 3.42 25.41
N GLU A 400 -6.88 3.05 25.60
CA GLU A 400 -5.79 3.30 24.66
C GLU A 400 -5.96 2.35 23.47
N TYR A 401 -6.92 2.66 22.59
CA TYR A 401 -6.69 2.50 21.17
C TYR A 401 -5.97 3.75 20.68
N LYS A 402 -4.76 3.99 21.21
CA LYS A 402 -3.79 4.77 20.45
C LYS A 402 -3.43 3.89 19.26
N LEU A 403 -4.14 4.17 18.18
CA LEU A 403 -3.60 4.20 16.82
C LEU A 403 -2.07 4.26 16.89
N TYR A 404 -1.41 3.35 16.17
CA TYR A 404 0.02 3.40 15.93
C TYR A 404 0.38 4.62 15.05
N LEU A 405 -0.05 5.82 15.41
CA LEU A 405 0.59 7.04 14.96
C LEU A 405 1.81 7.25 15.84
N THR A 406 2.96 7.38 15.19
CA THR A 406 4.17 7.86 15.82
C THR A 406 3.95 9.30 16.34
N PHE A 407 4.69 9.69 17.38
CA PHE A 407 4.59 11.05 17.95
C PHE A 407 4.82 12.15 16.90
N GLU A 408 5.67 11.86 15.90
CA GLU A 408 5.93 12.73 14.76
C GLU A 408 4.69 12.92 13.86
N GLU A 409 3.94 11.85 13.59
CA GLU A 409 2.69 11.91 12.80
C GLU A 409 1.57 12.66 13.53
N LEU A 410 1.51 12.59 14.87
CA LEU A 410 0.56 13.38 15.66
C LEU A 410 0.84 14.88 15.57
N ILE A 411 2.12 15.26 15.57
CA ILE A 411 2.54 16.66 15.41
C ILE A 411 2.23 17.15 13.99
N ASP A 412 2.47 16.32 12.97
CA ASP A 412 2.19 16.64 11.57
C ASP A 412 0.68 16.81 11.29
N LEU A 413 -0.15 15.95 11.88
CA LEU A 413 -1.61 16.06 11.81
C LEU A 413 -2.10 17.39 12.43
N LYS A 414 -1.56 17.77 13.60
CA LYS A 414 -1.90 19.04 14.25
C LYS A 414 -1.37 20.26 13.51
N ALA A 415 -0.19 20.17 12.88
CA ALA A 415 0.33 21.22 12.02
C ALA A 415 -0.59 21.44 10.81
N THR A 416 -1.08 20.35 10.21
CA THR A 416 -2.02 20.37 9.09
C THR A 416 -3.36 20.99 9.49
N GLU A 417 -3.89 20.65 10.67
CA GLU A 417 -5.14 21.23 11.21
C GLU A 417 -5.03 22.76 11.41
N LEU A 418 -3.87 23.25 11.88
CA LEU A 418 -3.61 24.67 12.09
C LEU A 418 -3.09 25.40 10.84
N ALA A 419 -3.01 24.72 9.70
CA ALA A 419 -2.45 25.22 8.45
C ALA A 419 -1.04 25.83 8.60
N VAL A 420 -0.22 25.24 9.47
CA VAL A 420 1.17 25.65 9.69
C VAL A 420 2.16 24.62 9.15
N PRO A 421 3.30 25.05 8.59
CA PRO A 421 4.30 24.12 8.09
C PRO A 421 4.96 23.34 9.24
N PHE A 422 5.00 22.02 9.09
CA PHE A 422 5.86 21.13 9.85
C PHE A 422 6.97 20.58 8.95
N THR A 423 8.20 21.03 9.15
CA THR A 423 9.34 20.63 8.28
C THR A 423 10.62 20.46 9.09
N GLN A 424 11.36 19.38 8.82
CA GLN A 424 12.71 19.20 9.35
C GLN A 424 13.66 20.26 8.78
N PHE A 425 14.48 20.88 9.63
CA PHE A 425 15.41 21.92 9.21
C PHE A 425 16.76 21.29 8.77
N PRO A 426 17.20 21.45 7.51
CA PRO A 426 18.45 20.86 7.06
C PRO A 426 19.65 21.52 7.79
N ASN A 427 20.57 20.69 8.30
CA ASN A 427 21.82 21.08 8.97
C ASN A 427 21.69 21.77 10.35
N SER A 428 20.55 21.63 11.04
CA SER A 428 20.43 22.05 12.45
C SER A 428 20.21 20.82 13.34
N SER A 429 21.23 20.46 14.11
CA SER A 429 21.15 19.48 15.18
C SER A 429 21.39 20.17 16.51
N TYR A 430 20.50 19.97 17.47
CA TYR A 430 20.75 20.32 18.87
C TYR A 430 20.98 19.00 19.62
N ASP A 431 22.17 18.83 20.21
CA ASP A 431 22.52 17.63 20.98
C ASP A 431 22.25 16.30 20.24
N ASN A 432 22.72 16.19 18.99
CA ASN A 432 22.50 15.05 18.08
C ASN A 432 21.03 14.75 17.71
N LYS A 433 20.08 15.65 17.98
CA LYS A 433 18.66 15.52 17.60
C LYS A 433 18.29 16.45 16.46
N SER A 434 17.44 15.97 15.56
CA SER A 434 16.87 16.74 14.46
C SER A 434 15.98 17.86 14.98
N VAL A 435 16.19 19.08 14.50
CA VAL A 435 15.32 20.22 14.78
C VAL A 435 14.27 20.36 13.68
N TYR A 436 13.02 20.50 14.09
CA TYR A 436 11.85 20.70 13.25
C TYR A 436 11.33 22.13 13.41
N LYS A 437 10.67 22.64 12.37
CA LYS A 437 9.88 23.87 12.45
C LYS A 437 8.40 23.51 12.55
N PHE A 438 7.70 24.13 13.49
CA PHE A 438 6.26 24.10 13.64
C PHE A 438 5.76 25.56 13.54
N GLY A 439 5.36 25.98 12.34
CA GLY A 439 5.11 27.39 12.03
C GLY A 439 6.37 28.25 12.18
N LYS A 440 6.33 29.23 13.09
CA LYS A 440 7.46 30.14 13.39
C LYS A 440 8.38 29.60 14.50
N PHE A 441 7.99 28.52 15.18
CA PHE A 441 8.72 27.98 16.32
C PHE A 441 9.66 26.86 15.89
N SER A 442 10.87 26.85 16.43
CA SER A 442 11.81 25.74 16.32
C SER A 442 11.57 24.77 17.47
N ILE A 443 11.30 23.51 17.14
CA ILE A 443 11.04 22.43 18.09
C ILE A 443 11.98 21.25 17.85
N TYR A 444 12.29 20.47 18.88
CA TYR A 444 12.74 19.09 18.73
C TYR A 444 11.91 18.23 19.68
N PHE A 445 11.92 16.92 19.49
CA PHE A 445 11.24 16.00 20.38
C PHE A 445 12.16 14.88 20.85
N GLU A 446 11.98 14.48 22.10
CA GLU A 446 12.72 13.40 22.75
C GLU A 446 11.77 12.69 23.72
N ASN A 447 11.68 11.36 23.63
CA ASN A 447 10.86 10.52 24.51
C ASN A 447 9.43 11.06 24.71
N ASP A 448 8.73 11.37 23.61
CA ASP A 448 7.38 11.93 23.58
C ASP A 448 7.20 13.30 24.28
N VAL A 449 8.28 14.06 24.45
CA VAL A 449 8.25 15.44 24.95
C VAL A 449 8.71 16.40 23.86
N ILE A 450 7.94 17.47 23.63
CA ILE A 450 8.29 18.55 22.69
C ILE A 450 9.09 19.62 23.43
N TYR A 451 10.23 20.02 22.87
CA TYR A 451 11.03 21.12 23.35
C TYR A 451 10.98 22.27 22.35
N CYS A 452 10.57 23.45 22.79
CA CYS A 452 10.52 24.65 21.96
C CYS A 452 11.64 25.63 22.33
N LYS A 453 12.30 26.21 21.32
CA LYS A 453 13.33 27.23 21.53
C LYS A 453 12.70 28.55 21.98
N ASN A 454 13.14 29.08 23.12
CA ASN A 454 12.75 30.40 23.66
C ASN A 454 14.02 31.15 24.12
N ASN A 455 14.33 32.29 23.49
CA ASN A 455 15.47 33.17 23.84
C ASN A 455 16.78 32.41 24.15
N ASP A 456 17.17 31.50 23.25
CA ASP A 456 18.35 30.60 23.33
C ASP A 456 18.33 29.46 24.36
N SER A 457 17.22 29.25 25.05
CA SER A 457 16.97 28.07 25.89
C SER A 457 15.92 27.14 25.27
N TRP A 458 16.05 25.83 25.44
CA TRP A 458 15.04 24.86 25.02
C TRP A 458 14.22 24.44 26.22
N ASN A 459 12.92 24.70 26.18
CA ASN A 459 12.01 24.41 27.28
C ASN A 459 10.96 23.38 26.85
N PRO A 460 10.61 22.40 27.70
CA PRO A 460 9.55 21.46 27.40
C PRO A 460 8.21 22.21 27.30
N ILE A 461 7.41 21.82 26.32
CA ILE A 461 6.09 22.41 26.07
C ILE A 461 5.12 21.29 25.71
N SER A 462 3.86 21.41 26.15
CA SER A 462 2.82 20.49 25.71
C SER A 462 2.45 20.77 24.24
N LEU A 463 1.95 19.78 23.52
CA LEU A 463 1.46 19.96 22.15
C LEU A 463 0.32 20.99 22.10
N GLU A 464 -0.55 21.00 23.11
CA GLU A 464 -1.66 21.94 23.24
C GLU A 464 -1.18 23.38 23.45
N ASP A 465 -0.19 23.59 24.32
CA ASP A 465 0.42 24.91 24.52
C ASP A 465 1.19 25.40 23.29
N LEU A 466 1.84 24.48 22.56
CA LEU A 466 2.50 24.81 21.29
C LEU A 466 1.48 25.28 20.24
N CYS A 467 0.35 24.57 20.12
CA CYS A 467 -0.77 24.96 19.26
C CYS A 467 -1.33 26.33 19.65
N ASN A 468 -1.57 26.55 20.95
CA ASN A 468 -2.07 27.82 21.48
C ASN A 468 -1.09 28.98 21.22
N ARG A 469 0.23 28.76 21.32
CA ARG A 469 1.24 29.78 20.97
C ARG A 469 1.21 30.13 19.49
N VAL A 470 1.00 29.14 18.62
CA VAL A 470 0.85 29.36 17.18
C VAL A 470 -0.40 30.16 16.89
N ILE A 471 -1.55 29.76 17.46
CA ILE A 471 -2.83 30.46 17.30
C ILE A 471 -2.72 31.92 17.76
N ASN A 472 -2.04 32.17 18.88
CA ASN A 472 -1.84 33.53 19.41
C ASN A 472 -0.78 34.37 18.65
N CYS A 473 -0.04 33.77 17.69
CA CYS A 473 0.99 34.42 16.88
C CYS A 473 0.66 34.49 15.37
N ILE A 474 -0.48 33.93 14.97
CA ILE A 474 -1.16 34.13 13.68
C ILE A 474 -1.99 35.41 13.82
#